data_AF-A0A1L8RIN6-F1
#
_entry.id   AF-A0A1L8RIN6-F1
#
_cell.length_a   1.000
_cell.length_b   1.000
_cell.length_c   1.000
_cell.angle_alpha   90.00
_cell.angle_beta   90.00
_cell.angle_gamma   90.00
#
_symmetry.space_group_name_H-M   'P 1'
#
loop_
_entity.id
_entity.type
_entity.pdbx_description
1 polymer ?
#
loop_
_entity_poly.entity_id
_entity_poly.type
_entity_poly.pdbx_seq_one_letter_code
_entity_poly.pdbx_strand_id
1 'polypeptide(L)'
;MKKEARMYIFIKDLLKKVEPLLEAGESIEGFLPMTNESNSAMGTSGWMGMGYARQKDARSYVNAFHDTRGNRLMIFTDRRMIFLVVLDFLEDGHFFSHPYDSIKGIRFEKHKIGYFDWQAKGWRNKRKHTYWYTFDFQSGNQIFTEMLSPRDAETLERHLRNIPALNAILVDEHVHRNTTFDYIFSNTKVATWVYIVSIILLIALIVLPVLAGMFRGVGIYRNLYLY
;
A
#
# COMPACT_ATOMS: atom_id res chain seq x y z
N MET A 1 -6.69 -22.81 22.61
CA MET A 1 -6.19 -21.42 22.56
C MET A 1 -6.77 -20.70 21.33
N LYS A 2 -7.43 -19.54 21.50
CA LYS A 2 -7.98 -18.73 20.39
C LYS A 2 -6.84 -18.31 19.41
N LYS A 3 -7.12 -18.21 18.11
CA LYS A 3 -6.15 -17.85 17.03
C LYS A 3 -5.38 -16.57 17.37
N GLU A 4 -6.08 -15.56 17.90
CA GLU A 4 -5.53 -14.26 18.29
C GLU A 4 -4.47 -14.34 19.41
N ALA A 5 -4.69 -15.16 20.44
CA ALA A 5 -3.74 -15.31 21.55
C ALA A 5 -2.42 -15.95 21.08
N ARG A 6 -2.49 -16.91 20.15
CA ARG A 6 -1.31 -17.53 19.53
C ARG A 6 -0.55 -16.54 18.66
N MET A 7 -1.26 -15.73 17.87
CA MET A 7 -0.63 -14.69 17.05
C MET A 7 0.08 -13.63 17.93
N TYR A 8 -0.54 -13.23 19.03
CA TYR A 8 0.04 -12.26 19.95
C TYR A 8 1.35 -12.77 20.59
N ILE A 9 1.37 -14.03 21.04
CA ILE A 9 2.59 -14.66 21.57
C ILE A 9 3.66 -14.72 20.48
N PHE A 10 3.30 -15.16 19.28
CA PHE A 10 4.21 -15.22 18.15
C PHE A 10 4.82 -13.84 17.82
N ILE A 11 4.02 -12.78 17.78
CA ILE A 11 4.52 -11.42 17.55
C ILE A 11 5.51 -11.01 18.63
N LYS A 12 5.26 -11.32 19.91
CA LYS A 12 6.23 -11.03 20.97
C LYS A 12 7.57 -11.73 20.76
N ASP A 13 7.54 -12.99 20.36
CA ASP A 13 8.78 -13.73 20.07
C ASP A 13 9.48 -13.20 18.81
N LEU A 14 8.71 -12.73 17.83
CA LEU A 14 9.25 -12.07 16.64
C LEU A 14 9.91 -10.73 16.99
N LEU A 15 9.29 -9.91 17.84
CA LEU A 15 9.87 -8.64 18.29
C LEU A 15 11.20 -8.84 19.00
N LYS A 16 11.35 -9.89 19.82
CA LYS A 16 12.64 -10.27 20.44
C LYS A 16 13.72 -10.63 19.42
N LYS A 17 13.34 -11.11 18.23
CA LYS A 17 14.29 -11.35 17.13
C LYS A 17 14.65 -10.08 16.37
N VAL A 18 13.80 -9.06 16.43
CA VAL A 18 14.04 -7.74 15.82
C VAL A 18 14.89 -6.85 16.75
N GLU A 19 14.72 -6.96 18.07
CA GLU A 19 15.46 -6.17 19.07
C GLU A 19 16.99 -6.11 18.82
N PRO A 20 17.70 -7.21 18.50
CA PRO A 20 19.14 -7.16 18.22
C PRO A 20 19.52 -6.44 16.91
N LEU A 21 18.55 -6.18 16.03
CA LEU A 21 18.75 -5.48 14.75
C LEU A 21 18.53 -3.97 14.88
N LEU A 22 18.11 -3.51 16.05
CA LEU A 22 17.94 -2.09 16.35
C LEU A 22 19.29 -1.41 16.57
N GLU A 23 19.35 -0.12 16.28
CA GLU A 23 20.52 0.68 16.57
C GLU A 23 20.75 0.80 18.08
N ALA A 24 21.98 1.17 18.47
CA ALA A 24 22.29 1.41 19.87
C ALA A 24 21.38 2.52 20.45
N GLY A 25 20.63 2.15 21.49
CA GLY A 25 19.69 3.04 22.18
C GLY A 25 18.39 3.32 21.41
N GLU A 26 18.05 2.53 20.39
CA GLU A 26 16.73 2.53 19.74
C GLU A 26 15.77 1.59 20.51
N SER A 27 14.54 2.04 20.77
CA SER A 27 13.51 1.28 21.50
C SER A 27 12.26 1.06 20.67
N ILE A 28 11.65 -0.12 20.81
CA ILE A 28 10.34 -0.42 20.20
C ILE A 28 9.24 0.22 21.05
N GLU A 29 8.52 1.17 20.46
CA GLU A 29 7.42 1.90 21.08
C GLU A 29 6.06 1.26 20.78
N GLY A 30 5.95 0.53 19.66
CA GLY A 30 4.71 -0.10 19.27
C GLY A 30 4.82 -1.01 18.06
N PHE A 31 3.71 -1.67 17.73
CA PHE A 31 3.59 -2.45 16.51
C PHE A 31 2.14 -2.45 15.99
N LEU A 32 1.99 -2.75 14.71
CA LEU A 32 0.73 -2.88 13.99
C LEU A 32 0.79 -4.15 13.12
N PRO A 33 0.13 -5.24 13.53
CA PRO A 33 0.01 -6.42 12.69
C PRO A 33 -1.00 -6.16 11.57
N MET A 34 -0.62 -6.46 10.34
CA MET A 34 -1.45 -6.30 9.14
C MET A 34 -1.67 -7.66 8.50
N THR A 35 -2.87 -8.23 8.70
CA THR A 35 -3.24 -9.52 8.12
C THR A 35 -3.88 -9.32 6.75
N ASN A 36 -3.65 -10.27 5.83
CA ASN A 36 -4.23 -10.21 4.49
C ASN A 36 -5.76 -10.45 4.46
N GLU A 37 -6.33 -10.95 5.55
CA GLU A 37 -7.79 -11.12 5.69
C GLU A 37 -8.50 -9.75 5.77
N SER A 38 -7.82 -8.70 6.26
CA SER A 38 -8.41 -7.38 6.52
C SER A 38 -7.72 -6.21 5.82
N ASN A 39 -6.53 -6.40 5.27
CA ASN A 39 -5.69 -5.36 4.68
C ASN A 39 -5.23 -5.76 3.27
N SER A 40 -5.07 -4.77 2.37
CA SER A 40 -4.72 -5.05 0.96
C SER A 40 -3.23 -4.82 0.70
N ALA A 41 -2.56 -5.87 0.22
CA ALA A 41 -1.13 -5.85 -0.11
C ALA A 41 -0.76 -5.11 -1.41
N MET A 42 -1.58 -4.14 -1.83
CA MET A 42 -1.49 -3.52 -3.16
C MET A 42 -0.14 -2.83 -3.45
N GLY A 43 0.66 -2.50 -2.43
CA GLY A 43 2.00 -1.91 -2.61
C GLY A 43 3.17 -2.70 -2.00
N THR A 44 2.92 -3.81 -1.30
CA THR A 44 3.95 -4.48 -0.47
C THR A 44 4.10 -5.98 -0.72
N SER A 45 3.21 -6.63 -1.48
CA SER A 45 3.47 -7.98 -1.96
C SER A 45 4.36 -7.91 -3.19
N GLY A 46 5.62 -8.34 -3.05
CA GLY A 46 6.48 -8.70 -4.18
C GLY A 46 5.78 -9.64 -5.17
N TRP A 47 6.32 -9.72 -6.38
CA TRP A 47 5.71 -10.24 -7.62
C TRP A 47 5.01 -11.63 -7.55
N MET A 48 5.18 -12.40 -6.49
CA MET A 48 4.38 -13.61 -6.23
C MET A 48 4.23 -13.77 -4.72
N GLY A 49 3.10 -13.36 -4.14
CA GLY A 49 2.74 -13.52 -2.72
C GLY A 49 2.60 -14.97 -2.24
N MET A 50 3.53 -15.83 -2.62
CA MET A 50 3.72 -17.21 -2.21
C MET A 50 5.20 -17.36 -1.84
N GLY A 51 5.55 -17.03 -0.59
CA GLY A 51 6.87 -17.33 -0.06
C GLY A 51 7.00 -18.83 0.19
N TYR A 52 8.16 -19.42 -0.13
CA TYR A 52 8.46 -20.82 0.18
C TYR A 52 9.15 -20.92 1.54
N ALA A 53 8.57 -21.68 2.47
CA ALA A 53 9.16 -21.93 3.78
C ALA A 53 10.22 -23.05 3.73
N ARG A 54 11.49 -22.67 3.69
CA ARG A 54 12.65 -23.57 3.72
C ARG A 54 13.21 -23.70 5.14
N GLN A 55 13.30 -22.60 5.87
CA GLN A 55 13.85 -22.55 7.22
C GLN A 55 12.89 -23.18 8.24
N LYS A 56 13.45 -23.71 9.34
CA LYS A 56 12.67 -24.36 10.39
C LYS A 56 11.60 -23.44 11.00
N ASP A 57 11.96 -22.17 11.20
CA ASP A 57 11.09 -21.20 11.84
C ASP A 57 9.95 -20.75 10.92
N ALA A 58 10.26 -20.49 9.64
CA ALA A 58 9.26 -20.21 8.62
C ALA A 58 8.30 -21.38 8.39
N ARG A 59 8.79 -22.63 8.37
CA ARG A 59 7.94 -23.83 8.28
C ARG A 59 7.03 -23.97 9.49
N SER A 60 7.56 -23.71 10.68
CA SER A 60 6.78 -23.73 11.92
C SER A 60 5.67 -22.67 11.90
N TYR A 61 5.97 -21.48 11.40
CA TYR A 61 4.99 -20.41 11.18
C TYR A 61 3.88 -20.82 10.20
N VAL A 62 4.25 -21.31 9.00
CA VAL A 62 3.27 -21.75 7.99
C VAL A 62 2.39 -22.87 8.52
N ASN A 63 2.96 -23.86 9.22
CA ASN A 63 2.20 -24.96 9.82
C ASN A 63 1.26 -24.49 10.94
N ALA A 64 1.67 -23.49 11.73
CA ALA A 64 0.87 -22.99 12.84
C ALA A 64 -0.29 -22.09 12.39
N PHE A 65 -0.07 -21.26 11.37
CA PHE A 65 -1.01 -20.21 10.96
C PHE A 65 -1.68 -20.45 9.61
N HIS A 66 -1.25 -21.46 8.86
CA HIS A 66 -1.75 -21.80 7.52
C HIS A 66 -1.75 -20.62 6.55
N ASP A 67 -0.79 -19.71 6.70
CA ASP A 67 -0.69 -18.46 5.95
C ASP A 67 0.64 -18.40 5.19
N THR A 68 0.54 -18.49 3.87
CA THR A 68 1.65 -18.39 2.91
C THR A 68 1.68 -17.05 2.16
N ARG A 69 0.65 -16.21 2.36
CA ARG A 69 0.53 -14.89 1.74
C ARG A 69 1.20 -13.79 2.58
N GLY A 70 1.74 -14.17 3.74
CA GLY A 70 2.58 -13.35 4.59
C GLY A 70 1.76 -12.36 5.42
N ASN A 71 1.58 -12.66 6.71
CA ASN A 71 1.24 -11.61 7.66
C ASN A 71 2.36 -10.58 7.64
N ARG A 72 1.97 -9.31 7.70
CA ARG A 72 2.90 -8.19 7.68
C ARG A 72 2.88 -7.52 9.04
N LEU A 73 3.99 -6.93 9.41
CA LEU A 73 4.13 -6.22 10.68
C LEU A 73 4.81 -4.89 10.41
N MET A 74 4.17 -3.82 10.87
CA MET A 74 4.83 -2.54 11.03
C MET A 74 5.23 -2.41 12.49
N ILE A 75 6.51 -2.19 12.75
CA ILE A 75 7.05 -1.92 14.09
C ILE A 75 7.40 -0.44 14.13
N PHE A 76 7.03 0.22 15.22
CA PHE A 76 7.32 1.64 15.44
C PHE A 76 8.37 1.73 16.53
N THR A 77 9.51 2.35 16.21
CA THR A 77 10.54 2.67 17.19
C THR A 77 10.49 4.16 17.51
N ASP A 78 11.37 4.61 18.40
CA ASP A 78 11.61 6.02 18.67
C ASP A 78 12.30 6.75 17.48
N ARG A 79 12.87 6.01 16.51
CA ARG A 79 13.65 6.58 15.38
C ARG A 79 13.10 6.29 13.98
N ARG A 80 12.44 5.14 13.78
CA ARG A 80 11.99 4.70 12.46
C ARG A 80 10.82 3.73 12.51
N MET A 81 10.15 3.59 11.38
CA MET A 81 9.23 2.50 11.13
C MET A 81 9.99 1.33 10.51
N ILE A 82 9.75 0.11 10.99
CA ILE A 82 10.30 -1.12 10.41
C ILE A 82 9.13 -1.93 9.86
N PHE A 83 9.11 -2.11 8.54
CA PHE A 83 8.15 -2.95 7.87
C PHE A 83 8.76 -4.32 7.55
N LEU A 84 8.06 -5.39 7.88
CA LEU A 84 8.47 -6.73 7.51
C LEU A 84 7.29 -7.58 7.06
N VAL A 85 7.56 -8.45 6.10
CA VAL A 85 6.73 -9.62 5.79
C VAL A 85 7.24 -10.74 6.67
N VAL A 86 6.38 -11.28 7.55
CA VAL A 86 6.80 -12.24 8.58
C VAL A 86 7.53 -13.44 7.97
N LEU A 87 7.02 -13.97 6.86
CA LEU A 87 7.61 -15.13 6.21
C LEU A 87 9.01 -14.83 5.65
N ASP A 88 9.16 -13.70 4.93
CA ASP A 88 10.43 -13.30 4.32
C ASP A 88 11.49 -12.97 5.38
N PHE A 89 11.07 -12.37 6.50
CA PHE A 89 11.96 -12.11 7.63
C PHE A 89 12.42 -13.41 8.30
N LEU A 90 11.53 -14.40 8.46
CA LEU A 90 11.89 -15.70 9.03
C LEU A 90 12.75 -16.56 8.09
N GLU A 91 12.64 -16.36 6.78
CA GLU A 91 13.46 -17.06 5.78
C GLU A 91 14.85 -16.45 5.64
N ASP A 92 14.92 -15.16 5.31
CA ASP A 92 16.14 -14.51 4.84
C ASP A 92 16.53 -13.29 5.71
N GLY A 93 15.77 -12.98 6.77
CA GLY A 93 16.03 -11.82 7.63
C GLY A 93 15.70 -10.48 6.98
N HIS A 94 14.94 -10.48 5.88
CA HIS A 94 14.60 -9.27 5.14
C HIS A 94 13.57 -8.41 5.87
N PHE A 95 13.87 -7.11 5.97
CA PHE A 95 12.96 -6.07 6.45
C PHE A 95 13.26 -4.74 5.74
N PHE A 96 12.31 -3.82 5.80
CA PHE A 96 12.42 -2.47 5.28
C PHE A 96 12.45 -1.49 6.44
N SER A 97 13.40 -0.57 6.42
CA SER A 97 13.61 0.44 7.43
C SER A 97 13.24 1.80 6.86
N HIS A 98 12.36 2.52 7.55
CA HIS A 98 11.83 3.82 7.13
C HIS A 98 12.13 4.88 8.20
N PRO A 99 13.31 5.53 8.16
CA PRO A 99 13.69 6.60 9.07
C PRO A 99 12.68 7.74 9.05
N TYR A 100 12.30 8.26 10.23
CA TYR A 100 11.25 9.29 10.32
C TYR A 100 11.65 10.61 9.65
N ASP A 101 12.93 10.98 9.75
CA ASP A 101 13.51 12.17 9.11
C ASP A 101 13.41 12.15 7.58
N SER A 102 13.35 10.97 6.98
CA SER A 102 13.22 10.79 5.54
C SER A 102 11.77 10.87 5.02
N ILE A 103 10.78 10.97 5.91
CA ILE A 103 9.36 10.99 5.59
C ILE A 103 8.84 12.42 5.58
N LYS A 104 8.50 12.92 4.39
CA LYS A 104 7.94 14.28 4.23
C LYS A 104 6.54 14.44 4.83
N GLY A 105 5.73 13.39 4.73
CA GLY A 105 4.35 13.38 5.18
C GLY A 105 3.74 12.01 4.99
N ILE A 106 2.69 11.76 5.77
CA ILE A 106 1.91 10.53 5.77
C ILE A 106 0.50 10.87 5.29
N ARG A 107 0.08 10.23 4.21
CA ARG A 107 -1.31 10.19 3.81
C ARG A 107 -2.04 9.17 4.69
N PHE A 108 -3.00 9.65 5.46
CA PHE A 108 -3.92 8.83 6.23
C PHE A 108 -5.36 9.22 5.91
N GLU A 109 -5.98 8.51 4.97
CA GLU A 109 -7.30 8.88 4.43
C GLU A 109 -8.35 7.82 4.76
N LYS A 110 -9.52 8.25 5.22
CA LYS A 110 -10.68 7.39 5.45
C LYS A 110 -11.54 7.27 4.19
N HIS A 111 -11.83 6.04 3.80
CA HIS A 111 -12.69 5.73 2.68
C HIS A 111 -13.99 5.05 3.12
N LYS A 112 -15.03 5.22 2.31
CA LYS A 112 -16.35 4.64 2.51
C LYS A 112 -16.83 4.00 1.22
N ILE A 113 -17.12 2.70 1.26
CA ILE A 113 -17.75 1.99 0.15
C ILE A 113 -19.15 1.53 0.55
N GLY A 114 -20.13 1.82 -0.30
CA GLY A 114 -21.48 1.26 -0.18
C GLY A 114 -21.53 -0.07 -0.92
N TYR A 115 -22.09 -1.11 -0.29
CA TYR A 115 -22.37 -2.38 -0.94
C TYR A 115 -23.82 -2.79 -0.75
N PHE A 116 -24.30 -3.59 -1.69
CA PHE A 116 -25.66 -4.09 -1.66
C PHE A 116 -25.71 -5.47 -1.01
N ASP A 117 -26.40 -5.57 0.13
CA ASP A 117 -26.62 -6.83 0.80
C ASP A 117 -27.78 -7.56 0.14
N TRP A 118 -27.45 -8.40 -0.84
CA TRP A 118 -28.41 -9.22 -1.59
C TRP A 118 -29.11 -10.27 -0.70
N GLN A 119 -28.61 -10.53 0.51
CA GLN A 119 -29.19 -11.46 1.47
C GLN A 119 -30.16 -10.79 2.46
N ALA A 120 -30.22 -9.46 2.49
CA ALA A 120 -31.14 -8.73 3.35
C ALA A 120 -32.61 -8.94 2.92
N LYS A 121 -33.43 -9.49 3.83
CA LYS A 121 -34.89 -9.58 3.66
C LYS A 121 -35.50 -8.18 3.74
N GLY A 122 -35.93 -7.65 2.59
CA GLY A 122 -36.67 -6.39 2.47
C GLY A 122 -36.01 -5.36 1.56
N TRP A 123 -36.81 -4.56 0.86
CA TRP A 123 -36.34 -3.57 -0.13
C TRP A 123 -35.63 -2.35 0.52
N ARG A 124 -35.92 -2.04 1.79
CA ARG A 124 -35.44 -0.82 2.47
C ARG A 124 -34.05 -0.94 3.12
N ASN A 125 -33.56 -2.14 3.42
CA ASN A 125 -32.32 -2.35 4.19
C ASN A 125 -31.14 -2.91 3.37
N LYS A 126 -31.16 -2.77 2.04
CA LYS A 126 -30.17 -3.42 1.17
C LYS A 126 -28.85 -2.65 1.02
N ARG A 127 -28.75 -1.39 1.44
CA ARG A 127 -27.49 -0.62 1.35
C ARG A 127 -26.75 -0.65 2.67
N LYS A 128 -25.59 -1.32 2.70
CA LYS A 128 -24.64 -1.30 3.81
C LYS A 128 -23.40 -0.50 3.44
N HIS A 129 -22.66 -0.07 4.44
CA HIS A 129 -21.39 0.62 4.27
C HIS A 129 -20.25 -0.16 4.91
N THR A 130 -19.10 -0.13 4.26
CA THR A 130 -17.82 -0.58 4.81
C THR A 130 -16.83 0.58 4.74
N TYR A 131 -15.98 0.66 5.75
CA TYR A 131 -14.93 1.66 5.85
C TYR A 131 -13.58 0.97 5.76
N TRP A 132 -12.63 1.64 5.11
CA TRP A 132 -11.23 1.26 5.04
C TRP A 132 -10.40 2.54 5.04
N TYR A 133 -9.12 2.43 5.38
CA TYR A 133 -8.23 3.57 5.46
C TYR A 133 -7.03 3.35 4.55
N THR A 134 -6.50 4.39 3.93
CA THR A 134 -5.19 4.33 3.26
C THR A 134 -4.13 4.81 4.22
N PHE A 135 -3.08 4.02 4.43
CA PHE A 135 -1.85 4.44 5.10
C PHE A 135 -0.72 4.44 4.06
N ASP A 136 -0.21 5.63 3.76
CA ASP A 136 0.70 5.82 2.65
C ASP A 136 1.75 6.89 2.94
N PHE A 137 3.02 6.60 2.61
CA PHE A 137 4.11 7.54 2.76
C PHE A 137 5.28 7.18 1.84
N GLN A 138 6.21 8.12 1.69
CA GLN A 138 7.49 7.88 1.04
C GLN A 138 8.62 8.13 2.04
N SER A 139 9.54 7.17 2.16
CA SER A 139 10.77 7.25 2.94
C SER A 139 11.95 7.08 2.00
N GLY A 140 12.72 8.15 1.80
CA GLY A 140 13.77 8.18 0.77
C GLY A 140 13.20 7.85 -0.62
N ASN A 141 13.67 6.76 -1.24
CA ASN A 141 13.20 6.28 -2.55
C ASN A 141 12.16 5.16 -2.45
N GLN A 142 11.70 4.81 -1.25
CA GLN A 142 10.75 3.72 -1.03
C GLN A 142 9.36 4.30 -0.77
N ILE A 143 8.39 3.84 -1.55
CA ILE A 143 6.97 4.16 -1.36
C ILE A 143 6.33 3.01 -0.59
N PHE A 144 5.65 3.35 0.50
CA PHE A 144 4.85 2.43 1.27
C PHE A 144 3.37 2.80 1.10
N THR A 145 2.54 1.82 0.78
CA THR A 145 1.08 1.99 0.67
C THR A 145 0.39 0.74 1.17
N GLU A 146 -0.52 0.91 2.13
CA GLU A 146 -1.34 -0.16 2.69
C GLU A 146 -2.80 0.29 2.87
N MET A 147 -3.75 -0.62 2.66
CA MET A 147 -5.14 -0.40 3.09
C MET A 147 -5.35 -1.01 4.47
N LEU A 148 -5.84 -0.22 5.41
CA LEU A 148 -6.09 -0.61 6.79
C LEU A 148 -7.57 -0.85 7.08
N SER A 149 -7.85 -1.89 7.86
CA SER A 149 -9.14 -2.08 8.52
C SER A 149 -9.38 -0.96 9.55
N PRO A 150 -10.65 -0.67 9.92
CA PRO A 150 -10.93 0.37 10.92
C PRO A 150 -10.21 0.16 12.27
N ARG A 151 -10.07 -1.09 12.72
CA ARG A 151 -9.38 -1.43 13.97
C ARG A 151 -7.87 -1.18 13.89
N ASP A 152 -7.28 -1.49 12.74
CA ASP A 152 -5.86 -1.29 12.49
C ASP A 152 -5.55 0.20 12.34
N ALA A 153 -6.45 0.94 11.68
CA ALA A 153 -6.41 2.39 11.55
C ALA A 153 -6.44 3.10 12.92
N GLU A 154 -7.31 2.69 13.85
CA GLU A 154 -7.33 3.20 15.22
C GLU A 154 -6.02 2.92 15.98
N THR A 155 -5.37 1.79 15.69
CA THR A 155 -4.08 1.46 16.30
C THR A 155 -2.96 2.30 15.72
N LEU A 156 -2.92 2.49 14.40
CA LEU A 156 -1.99 3.41 13.74
C LEU A 156 -2.17 4.83 14.26
N GLU A 157 -3.41 5.32 14.35
CA GLU A 157 -3.69 6.69 14.82
C GLU A 157 -3.17 6.92 16.24
N ARG A 158 -3.30 5.93 17.13
CA ARG A 158 -2.70 6.00 18.47
C ARG A 158 -1.18 6.10 18.42
N HIS A 159 -0.52 5.33 17.58
CA HIS A 159 0.94 5.39 17.41
C HIS A 159 1.39 6.74 16.83
N LEU A 160 0.71 7.24 15.79
CA LEU A 160 0.98 8.53 15.17
C LEU A 160 0.84 9.69 16.18
N ARG A 161 -0.11 9.60 17.12
CA ARG A 161 -0.31 10.62 18.15
C ARG A 161 0.67 10.52 19.31
N ASN A 162 1.02 9.31 19.74
CA ASN A 162 1.72 9.08 21.00
C ASN A 162 3.24 8.94 20.87
N ILE A 163 3.75 8.53 19.72
CA ILE A 163 5.19 8.40 19.48
C ILE A 163 5.71 9.78 19.05
N PRO A 164 6.60 10.43 19.83
CA PRO A 164 6.98 11.83 19.60
C PRO A 164 7.53 12.09 18.19
N ALA A 165 8.37 11.19 17.67
CA ALA A 165 8.96 11.35 16.35
C ALA A 165 7.96 11.16 15.20
N LEU A 166 6.92 10.34 15.37
CA LEU A 166 5.83 10.21 14.40
C LEU A 166 4.87 11.41 14.46
N ASN A 167 4.59 11.91 15.66
CA ASN A 167 3.71 13.06 15.87
C ASN A 167 4.22 14.31 15.14
N ALA A 168 5.55 14.44 15.01
CA ALA A 168 6.19 15.53 14.30
C ALA A 168 6.02 15.46 12.76
N ILE A 169 5.61 14.31 12.20
CA ILE A 169 5.41 14.14 10.76
C ILE A 169 4.05 14.72 10.36
N LEU A 170 3.97 15.43 9.23
CA LEU A 170 2.71 15.90 8.68
C LEU A 170 1.80 14.71 8.33
N VAL A 171 0.61 14.65 8.93
CA VAL A 171 -0.41 13.64 8.60
C VAL A 171 -1.63 14.35 8.02
N ASP A 172 -1.97 14.04 6.76
CA ASP A 172 -3.15 14.58 6.09
C ASP A 172 -3.75 13.58 5.08
N GLU A 173 -4.69 14.00 4.23
CA GLU A 173 -5.34 13.14 3.24
C GLU A 173 -4.64 13.16 1.87
N HIS A 174 -3.47 13.81 1.74
CA HIS A 174 -2.79 14.02 0.46
C HIS A 174 -1.54 13.15 0.31
N VAL A 175 -1.26 12.77 -0.95
CA VAL A 175 -0.07 11.98 -1.30
C VAL A 175 1.18 12.88 -1.22
N HIS A 176 2.10 12.55 -0.32
CA HIS A 176 3.40 13.22 -0.21
C HIS A 176 4.49 12.40 -0.90
N ARG A 177 5.17 13.00 -1.88
CA ARG A 177 6.25 12.35 -2.65
C ARG A 177 7.46 13.25 -2.83
N ASN A 178 8.61 12.64 -3.08
CA ASN A 178 9.85 13.35 -3.32
C ASN A 178 9.96 13.92 -4.73
N THR A 179 9.45 13.20 -5.73
CA THR A 179 9.51 13.61 -7.14
C THR A 179 8.12 13.73 -7.74
N THR A 180 7.99 14.61 -8.74
CA THR A 180 6.74 14.80 -9.48
C THR A 180 6.36 13.55 -10.29
N PHE A 181 7.35 12.78 -10.73
CA PHE A 181 7.13 11.50 -11.40
C PHE A 181 6.49 10.49 -10.44
N ASP A 182 7.09 10.30 -9.26
CA ASP A 182 6.51 9.43 -8.24
C ASP A 182 5.09 9.86 -7.86
N TYR A 183 4.84 11.17 -7.76
CA TYR A 183 3.51 11.70 -7.51
C TYR A 183 2.49 11.30 -8.60
N ILE A 184 2.85 11.42 -9.88
CA ILE A 184 1.97 11.09 -11.00
C ILE A 184 1.69 9.59 -11.06
N PHE A 185 2.71 8.74 -10.93
CA PHE A 185 2.56 7.29 -11.10
C PHE A 185 2.01 6.58 -9.85
N SER A 186 2.23 7.13 -8.65
CA SER A 186 1.67 6.56 -7.41
C SER A 186 0.24 7.04 -7.10
N ASN A 187 -0.21 8.14 -7.72
CA ASN A 187 -1.58 8.62 -7.58
C ASN A 187 -2.46 8.13 -8.76
N THR A 188 -3.27 7.10 -8.51
CA THR A 188 -4.09 6.45 -9.55
C THR A 188 -5.03 7.41 -10.29
N LYS A 189 -5.56 8.45 -9.61
CA LYS A 189 -6.42 9.46 -10.25
C LYS A 189 -5.64 10.30 -11.25
N VAL A 190 -4.45 10.77 -10.84
CA VAL A 190 -3.57 11.58 -11.70
C VAL A 190 -3.03 10.75 -12.85
N ALA A 191 -2.55 9.53 -12.57
CA ALA A 191 -2.08 8.59 -13.60
C ALA A 191 -3.17 8.32 -14.66
N THR A 192 -4.41 8.06 -14.24
CA THR A 192 -5.53 7.82 -15.15
C THR A 192 -5.84 9.06 -16.00
N TRP A 193 -5.82 10.25 -15.39
CA TRP A 193 -6.04 11.50 -16.13
C TRP A 193 -4.94 11.77 -17.15
N VAL A 194 -3.67 11.61 -16.77
CA VAL A 194 -2.51 11.72 -17.68
C VAL A 194 -2.62 10.73 -18.83
N TYR A 195 -3.01 9.48 -18.56
CA TYR A 195 -3.22 8.46 -19.58
C TYR A 195 -4.34 8.85 -20.58
N ILE A 196 -5.49 9.32 -20.08
CA ILE A 196 -6.60 9.77 -20.92
C ILE A 196 -6.18 10.96 -21.80
N VAL A 197 -5.53 11.97 -21.22
CA VAL A 197 -5.04 13.14 -21.97
C VAL A 197 -4.01 12.72 -23.01
N SER A 198 -3.12 11.78 -22.68
CA SER A 198 -2.13 11.24 -23.62
C SER A 198 -2.79 10.54 -24.81
N ILE A 199 -3.86 9.75 -24.57
CA ILE A 199 -4.64 9.14 -25.65
C ILE A 199 -5.32 10.20 -26.51
N ILE A 200 -5.95 11.21 -25.91
CA ILE A 200 -6.63 12.28 -26.65
C ILE A 200 -5.63 13.03 -27.54
N LEU A 201 -4.44 13.33 -27.03
CA LEU A 201 -3.37 13.97 -27.79
C LEU A 201 -2.88 13.08 -28.94
N LEU A 202 -2.73 11.77 -28.72
CA LEU A 202 -2.37 10.80 -29.76
C LEU A 202 -3.43 10.72 -30.85
N ILE A 203 -4.71 10.68 -30.48
CA ILE A 203 -5.83 10.71 -31.43
C ILE A 203 -5.82 12.04 -32.19
N ALA A 204 -5.65 13.18 -31.52
CA ALA A 204 -5.58 14.48 -32.16
C ALA A 204 -4.40 14.57 -33.14
N LEU A 205 -3.24 14.02 -32.79
CA LEU A 205 -2.07 13.96 -33.67
C LEU A 205 -2.34 13.18 -34.96
N ILE A 206 -3.19 12.16 -34.94
CA ILE A 206 -3.54 11.35 -36.12
C ILE A 206 -4.69 12.00 -36.89
N VAL A 207 -5.74 12.44 -36.19
CA VAL A 207 -6.99 12.92 -36.78
C VAL A 207 -6.84 14.33 -37.36
N LEU A 208 -6.13 15.24 -36.68
CA LEU A 208 -6.00 16.64 -37.15
C LEU A 208 -5.25 16.75 -38.50
N PRO A 209 -4.15 16.02 -38.77
CA PRO A 209 -3.53 16.02 -40.09
C PRO A 209 -4.40 15.39 -41.17
N VAL A 210 -5.15 14.33 -40.86
CA VAL A 210 -6.10 13.70 -41.80
C VAL A 210 -7.20 14.69 -42.16
N LEU A 211 -7.83 15.33 -41.17
CA LEU A 211 -8.84 16.35 -41.39
C LEU A 211 -8.26 17.56 -42.14
N ALA A 212 -7.09 18.06 -41.76
CA ALA A 212 -6.43 19.16 -42.44
C ALA A 212 -6.08 18.83 -43.91
N GLY A 213 -5.69 17.58 -44.18
CA GLY A 213 -5.46 17.07 -45.53
C GLY A 213 -6.75 16.98 -46.37
N MET A 214 -7.87 16.60 -45.74
CA MET A 214 -9.20 16.60 -46.39
C MET A 214 -9.68 18.01 -46.72
N PHE A 215 -9.51 18.98 -45.81
CA PHE A 215 -10.01 20.36 -46.01
C PHE A 215 -9.12 21.24 -46.89
N ARG A 216 -7.80 21.00 -46.97
CA ARG A 216 -6.89 21.79 -47.82
C ARG A 216 -6.69 21.23 -49.23
N GLY A 217 -7.27 20.08 -49.58
CA GLY A 217 -7.05 19.44 -50.88
C GLY A 217 -5.59 19.02 -51.14
N VAL A 218 -4.73 19.07 -50.11
CA VAL A 218 -3.34 18.61 -50.17
C VAL A 218 -3.31 17.19 -49.63
N GLY A 219 -3.74 16.26 -50.47
CA GLY A 219 -3.81 14.85 -50.12
C GLY A 219 -2.47 14.14 -50.33
N ILE A 220 -1.86 13.66 -49.24
CA ILE A 220 -1.04 12.44 -49.25
C ILE A 220 -1.87 11.24 -49.78
N TYR A 221 -3.21 11.37 -49.80
CA TYR A 221 -4.18 10.41 -50.31
C TYR A 221 -4.63 10.64 -51.77
N ARG A 222 -4.03 11.58 -52.51
CA ARG A 222 -4.41 11.82 -53.92
C ARG A 222 -4.19 10.58 -54.82
N ASN A 223 -3.37 9.63 -54.38
CA ASN A 223 -3.04 8.40 -55.12
C ASN A 223 -3.74 7.12 -54.60
N LEU A 224 -4.61 7.21 -53.59
CA LEU A 224 -5.26 6.02 -53.00
C LEU A 224 -6.64 5.68 -53.59
N TYR A 225 -7.12 6.46 -54.57
CA TYR A 225 -8.40 6.26 -55.26
C TYR A 225 -8.24 6.05 -56.78
N LEU A 226 -7.03 5.75 -57.26
CA LEU A 226 -6.76 5.40 -58.66
C LEU A 226 -6.11 4.00 -58.74
N TYR A 227 -6.83 2.98 -58.28
CA TYR A 227 -6.76 1.59 -58.74
C TYR A 227 -8.08 0.89 -58.41
#